data_AF-A0A8C6X9W4-F1
#
_entry.id   AF-A0A8C6X9W4-F1
#
_cell.length_a   1.000
_cell.length_b   1.000
_cell.length_c   1.000
_cell.angle_alpha   90.00
_cell.angle_beta   90.00
_cell.angle_gamma   90.00
#
_symmetry.space_group_name_H-M   'P 1'
#
loop_
_entity.id
_entity.type
_entity.pdbx_description
1 polymer ?
#
loop_
_entity_poly.entity_id
_entity_poly.type
_entity_poly.pdbx_seq_one_letter_code
_entity_poly.pdbx_strand_id
1 'polypeptide(L)'
;MCLGFQFPSSTPFKSAQEEKATQVEVVTFLGRHTKKKAKLEIPGSDDLKAKMDAEELCMDTQEFRLEKARLEVHRLGITGFTKKEQRVLEQERAVRLGAKPLKKEYVNYKILQEQIKGKQAAKKRENMMENKSDSLKRRKKRGHEERKSKKTTKQNILPTGRLGKFKNGTLILQRCDIRKIKASKSSK
;
A
#
# COMPACT_ATOMS: atom_id res chain seq x y z
N MET A 1 30.99 -48.45 -31.50
CA MET A 1 29.79 -48.86 -30.73
C MET A 1 28.66 -47.93 -31.12
N CYS A 2 27.70 -48.41 -31.91
CA CYS A 2 26.55 -47.63 -32.36
C CYS A 2 25.31 -48.48 -32.12
N LEU A 3 24.57 -48.17 -31.04
CA LEU A 3 23.30 -48.80 -30.73
C LEU A 3 22.18 -47.90 -31.26
N GLY A 4 21.55 -48.32 -32.36
CA GLY A 4 20.29 -47.75 -32.84
C GLY A 4 19.14 -48.32 -32.01
N PHE A 5 18.36 -47.44 -31.39
CA PHE A 5 17.10 -47.79 -30.73
C PHE A 5 15.94 -47.57 -31.71
N GLN A 6 15.43 -48.67 -32.26
CA GLN A 6 14.17 -48.72 -33.01
C GLN A 6 13.07 -49.17 -32.04
N PHE A 7 12.02 -48.37 -31.85
CA PHE A 7 10.82 -48.77 -31.11
C PHE A 7 9.96 -49.72 -31.96
N PRO A 8 9.51 -50.88 -31.45
CA PRO A 8 8.54 -51.70 -32.17
C PRO A 8 7.12 -51.17 -31.96
N SER A 9 6.44 -50.99 -33.08
CA SER A 9 5.02 -50.64 -33.24
C SER A 9 4.09 -51.75 -32.74
N SER A 10 2.92 -51.32 -32.28
CA SER A 10 1.81 -52.11 -31.78
C SER A 10 1.32 -53.21 -32.74
N THR A 11 1.07 -54.40 -32.21
CA THR A 11 0.20 -55.41 -32.84
C THR A 11 -0.85 -55.87 -31.82
N PRO A 12 -2.15 -55.83 -32.13
CA PRO A 12 -3.18 -56.42 -31.28
C PRO A 12 -3.27 -57.94 -31.51
N PHE A 13 -3.20 -58.69 -30.41
CA PHE A 13 -3.45 -60.12 -30.34
C PHE A 13 -4.95 -60.37 -30.54
N LYS A 14 -5.31 -61.14 -31.58
CA LYS A 14 -6.67 -61.67 -31.80
C LYS A 14 -6.77 -63.02 -31.10
N SER A 15 -7.68 -63.16 -30.15
CA SER A 15 -8.24 -64.45 -29.76
C SER A 15 -9.76 -64.36 -29.80
N ALA A 16 -10.34 -65.22 -30.64
CA ALA A 16 -11.78 -65.46 -30.69
C ALA A 16 -12.19 -66.25 -29.45
N GLN A 17 -13.17 -65.75 -28.69
CA GLN A 17 -14.27 -66.51 -28.09
C GLN A 17 -15.43 -65.55 -27.80
N GLU A 18 -16.63 -66.02 -28.12
CA GLU A 18 -17.89 -65.29 -28.11
C GLU A 18 -18.65 -65.61 -26.83
N GLU A 19 -18.64 -64.71 -25.83
CA GLU A 19 -19.54 -64.81 -24.68
C GLU A 19 -20.04 -63.43 -24.22
N LYS A 20 -21.36 -63.26 -24.39
CA LYS A 20 -22.29 -62.28 -23.77
C LYS A 20 -21.69 -60.90 -23.49
N ALA A 21 -21.84 -60.00 -24.46
CA ALA A 21 -21.55 -58.59 -24.31
C ALA A 21 -22.51 -57.94 -23.28
N THR A 22 -22.16 -57.99 -21.99
CA THR A 22 -22.56 -56.94 -21.06
C THR A 22 -21.89 -55.67 -21.56
N GLN A 23 -22.69 -54.74 -22.09
CA GLN A 23 -22.25 -53.43 -22.50
C GLN A 23 -21.83 -52.68 -21.23
N VAL A 24 -20.56 -52.80 -20.83
CA VAL A 24 -20.03 -52.10 -19.66
C VAL A 24 -19.87 -50.62 -20.03
N GLU A 25 -20.71 -49.76 -19.46
CA GLU A 25 -20.55 -48.32 -19.58
C GLU A 25 -19.37 -47.87 -18.72
N VAL A 26 -18.22 -47.67 -19.35
CA VAL A 26 -17.04 -47.11 -18.68
C VAL A 26 -17.21 -45.60 -18.57
N VAL A 27 -17.79 -45.14 -17.46
CA VAL A 27 -17.90 -43.71 -17.16
C VAL A 27 -16.56 -43.20 -16.63
N THR A 28 -15.78 -42.56 -17.48
CA THR A 28 -14.57 -41.85 -17.05
C THR A 28 -14.91 -40.44 -16.56
N PHE A 29 -14.75 -40.20 -15.26
CA PHE A 29 -14.84 -38.85 -14.69
C PHE A 29 -13.55 -38.09 -14.95
N LEU A 30 -13.57 -37.18 -15.92
CA LEU A 30 -12.59 -36.11 -16.01
C LEU A 30 -12.86 -35.15 -14.85
N GLY A 31 -12.16 -35.35 -13.73
CA GLY A 31 -12.20 -34.42 -12.61
C GLY A 31 -11.97 -32.99 -13.11
N ARG A 32 -12.68 -32.00 -12.53
CA ARG A 32 -12.41 -30.58 -12.81
C ARG A 32 -10.93 -30.36 -12.57
N HIS A 33 -10.17 -30.21 -13.64
CA HIS A 33 -8.85 -29.65 -13.58
C HIS A 33 -9.03 -28.32 -12.86
N THR A 34 -8.52 -28.22 -11.64
CA THR A 34 -8.39 -26.93 -10.99
C THR A 34 -7.62 -26.09 -11.99
N LYS A 35 -8.17 -24.93 -12.35
CA LYS A 35 -7.49 -24.01 -13.26
C LYS A 35 -6.09 -23.85 -12.71
N LYS A 36 -5.09 -24.42 -13.38
CA LYS A 36 -3.69 -24.13 -13.08
C LYS A 36 -3.65 -22.62 -13.20
N LYS A 37 -3.44 -21.92 -12.08
CA LYS A 37 -3.17 -20.49 -12.17
C LYS A 37 -2.02 -20.39 -13.16
N ALA A 38 -2.22 -19.62 -14.23
CA ALA A 38 -1.15 -19.30 -15.14
C ALA A 38 0.05 -18.94 -14.26
N LYS A 39 1.12 -19.72 -14.41
CA LYS A 39 2.41 -19.38 -13.83
C LYS A 39 2.63 -17.96 -14.33
N LEU A 40 2.63 -16.99 -13.42
CA LEU A 40 3.21 -15.69 -13.73
C LEU A 40 4.68 -16.01 -13.95
N GLU A 41 5.01 -16.31 -15.19
CA GLU A 41 6.36 -16.20 -15.67
C GLU A 41 6.72 -14.75 -15.38
N ILE A 42 7.59 -14.57 -14.39
CA ILE A 42 8.38 -13.36 -14.30
C ILE A 42 9.10 -13.35 -15.65
N PRO A 43 8.75 -12.44 -16.60
CA PRO A 43 9.47 -12.41 -17.85
C PRO A 43 10.94 -12.24 -17.50
N GLY A 44 11.76 -13.08 -18.11
CA GLY A 44 13.21 -13.06 -17.94
C GLY A 44 13.71 -11.63 -18.05
N SER A 45 14.78 -11.35 -17.31
CA SER A 45 15.48 -10.07 -17.20
C SER A 45 16.03 -9.51 -18.52
N ASP A 46 15.66 -10.07 -19.67
CA ASP A 46 16.23 -9.75 -20.98
C ASP A 46 15.25 -9.02 -21.92
N ASP A 47 13.93 -9.10 -21.68
CA ASP A 47 12.94 -8.42 -22.54
C ASP A 47 12.63 -6.97 -22.12
N LEU A 48 13.15 -6.52 -20.97
CA LEU A 48 12.99 -5.14 -20.49
C LEU A 48 14.05 -4.18 -21.05
N LYS A 49 15.05 -4.67 -21.79
CA LYS A 49 16.05 -3.80 -22.43
C LYS A 49 15.49 -3.07 -23.67
N ALA A 50 14.50 -3.65 -24.36
CA ALA A 50 13.93 -3.08 -25.58
C ALA A 50 12.91 -1.95 -25.35
N LYS A 51 12.68 -1.53 -24.10
CA LYS A 51 11.78 -0.40 -23.75
C LYS A 51 12.49 0.75 -23.04
N MET A 52 13.80 0.63 -22.76
CA MET A 52 14.59 1.76 -22.25
C MET A 52 15.02 2.72 -23.36
N ASP A 53 14.97 2.29 -24.62
CA ASP A 53 15.32 3.13 -25.77
C ASP A 53 14.20 4.10 -26.19
N ALA A 54 13.04 4.09 -25.52
CA ALA A 54 11.92 4.97 -25.85
C ALA A 54 11.84 6.26 -25.01
N GLU A 55 12.78 6.48 -24.08
CA GLU A 55 12.92 7.76 -23.34
C GLU A 55 14.24 8.48 -23.63
N GLU A 56 14.97 8.07 -24.67
CA GLU A 56 16.11 8.80 -25.22
C GLU A 56 15.61 9.81 -26.26
N LEU A 57 15.19 11.00 -25.77
CA LEU A 57 15.31 12.33 -26.40
C LEU A 57 14.26 13.30 -25.82
N CYS A 58 14.62 13.95 -24.72
CA CYS A 58 14.15 15.30 -24.42
C CYS A 58 15.25 16.07 -23.67
N MET A 59 16.41 16.16 -24.31
CA MET A 59 17.23 17.37 -24.25
C MET A 59 16.52 18.37 -25.17
N ASP A 60 16.31 19.61 -24.74
CA ASP A 60 16.19 20.84 -25.58
C ASP A 60 15.21 21.93 -25.12
N THR A 61 14.61 21.82 -23.93
CA THR A 61 14.15 23.03 -23.22
C THR A 61 14.40 22.86 -21.73
N GLN A 62 15.60 23.26 -21.29
CA GLN A 62 16.04 23.13 -19.89
C GLN A 62 15.38 24.20 -19.01
N GLU A 63 14.06 24.13 -18.87
CA GLU A 63 13.39 24.72 -17.73
C GLU A 63 13.79 23.89 -16.49
N PHE A 64 14.50 24.52 -15.55
CA PHE A 64 14.85 23.89 -14.28
C PHE A 64 13.59 23.72 -13.41
N ARG A 65 12.89 22.60 -13.61
CA ARG A 65 11.75 22.21 -12.79
C ARG A 65 12.25 21.53 -11.53
N LEU A 66 12.03 22.16 -10.37
CA LEU A 66 12.45 21.66 -9.06
C LEU A 66 12.00 20.22 -8.79
N GLU A 67 10.81 19.85 -9.27
CA GLU A 67 10.27 18.49 -9.13
C GLU A 67 11.11 17.46 -9.90
N LYS A 68 11.51 17.76 -11.15
CA LYS A 68 12.38 16.90 -11.95
C LYS A 68 13.76 16.75 -11.29
N ALA A 69 14.31 17.86 -10.79
CA ALA A 69 15.58 17.84 -10.05
C ALA A 69 15.50 16.99 -8.77
N ARG A 70 14.39 17.08 -8.02
CA ARG A 70 14.16 16.26 -6.82
C ARG A 70 14.16 14.76 -7.16
N LEU A 71 13.53 14.39 -8.27
CA LEU A 71 13.46 13.00 -8.74
C LEU A 71 14.81 12.49 -9.26
N GLU A 72 15.59 13.33 -9.95
CA GLU A 72 16.99 13.06 -10.33
C GLU A 72 17.85 12.76 -9.12
N VAL A 73 17.88 13.70 -8.17
CA VAL A 73 18.73 13.61 -6.97
C VAL A 73 18.45 12.30 -6.24
N HIS A 74 17.18 11.89 -6.15
CA HIS A 74 16.84 10.62 -5.53
C HIS A 74 17.30 9.40 -6.34
N ARG A 75 17.28 9.44 -7.68
CA ARG A 75 17.82 8.36 -8.52
C ARG A 75 19.34 8.27 -8.35
N LEU A 76 20.03 9.39 -8.53
CA LEU A 76 21.49 9.48 -8.46
C LEU A 76 22.02 9.14 -7.07
N GLY A 77 21.29 9.51 -6.01
CA GLY A 77 21.62 9.13 -4.64
C GLY A 77 21.59 7.62 -4.40
N ILE A 78 20.85 6.85 -5.20
CA ILE A 78 20.77 5.38 -5.08
C ILE A 78 21.84 4.68 -5.92
N THR A 79 22.20 5.23 -7.08
CA THR A 79 23.18 4.65 -8.01
C THR A 79 24.56 4.44 -7.39
N GLY A 80 24.92 5.18 -6.33
CA GLY A 80 26.19 5.03 -5.62
C GLY A 80 26.30 3.84 -4.67
N PHE A 81 25.23 3.07 -4.43
CA PHE A 81 25.25 1.94 -3.49
C PHE A 81 25.70 0.61 -4.10
N THR A 82 25.99 -0.38 -3.26
CA THR A 82 26.26 -1.74 -3.75
C THR A 82 25.02 -2.35 -4.40
N LYS A 83 25.18 -3.26 -5.38
CA LYS A 83 24.05 -3.82 -6.15
C LYS A 83 22.91 -4.41 -5.30
N LYS A 84 23.22 -4.97 -4.12
CA LYS A 84 22.20 -5.54 -3.23
C LYS A 84 21.35 -4.44 -2.59
N GLU A 85 22.01 -3.41 -2.07
CA GLU A 85 21.36 -2.25 -1.44
C GLU A 85 20.63 -1.40 -2.47
N GLN A 86 21.25 -1.19 -3.63
CA GLN A 86 20.69 -0.46 -4.75
C GLN A 86 19.30 -1.01 -5.13
N ARG A 87 19.14 -2.34 -5.27
CA ARG A 87 17.85 -2.98 -5.60
C ARG A 87 16.76 -2.69 -4.57
N VAL A 88 17.11 -2.71 -3.28
CA VAL A 88 16.15 -2.43 -2.20
C VAL A 88 15.71 -0.96 -2.25
N LEU A 89 16.67 -0.05 -2.38
CA LEU A 89 16.41 1.38 -2.45
C LEU A 89 15.66 1.79 -3.73
N GLU A 90 15.98 1.16 -4.86
CA GLU A 90 15.26 1.34 -6.12
C GLU A 90 13.81 0.84 -6.03
N GLN A 91 13.57 -0.27 -5.35
CA GLN A 91 12.23 -0.76 -5.07
C GLN A 91 11.45 0.23 -4.20
N GLU A 92 12.07 0.77 -3.15
CA GLU A 92 11.46 1.81 -2.31
C GLU A 92 11.18 3.10 -3.10
N ARG A 93 12.10 3.49 -3.99
CA ARG A 93 11.89 4.61 -4.93
C ARG A 93 10.71 4.36 -5.84
N ALA A 94 10.61 3.19 -6.45
CA ALA A 94 9.49 2.82 -7.30
C ALA A 94 8.17 2.92 -6.52
N VAL A 95 8.13 2.41 -5.28
CA VAL A 95 6.94 2.53 -4.41
C VAL A 95 6.59 3.99 -4.11
N ARG A 96 7.58 4.84 -3.83
CA ARG A 96 7.38 6.28 -3.61
C ARG A 96 6.83 7.00 -4.85
N LEU A 97 7.24 6.57 -6.04
CA LEU A 97 6.73 7.04 -7.33
C LEU A 97 5.34 6.48 -7.68
N GLY A 98 4.76 5.65 -6.82
CA GLY A 98 3.42 5.10 -6.99
C GLY A 98 3.36 3.66 -7.50
N ALA A 99 4.51 2.99 -7.67
CA ALA A 99 4.52 1.56 -7.96
C ALA A 99 3.89 0.76 -6.80
N LYS A 100 3.21 -0.32 -7.14
CA LYS A 100 2.56 -1.18 -6.15
C LYS A 100 3.62 -1.96 -5.34
N PRO A 101 3.59 -1.93 -4.00
CA PRO A 101 4.49 -2.74 -3.18
C PRO A 101 4.35 -4.24 -3.48
N LEU A 102 5.46 -4.97 -3.30
CA LEU A 102 5.47 -6.42 -3.46
C LEU A 102 4.51 -7.08 -2.45
N LYS A 103 3.88 -8.17 -2.87
CA LYS A 103 2.98 -8.94 -2.01
C LYS A 103 3.76 -9.53 -0.84
N LYS A 104 3.18 -9.43 0.36
CA LYS A 104 3.73 -10.06 1.56
C LYS A 104 3.63 -11.58 1.44
N GLU A 105 4.60 -12.27 2.01
CA GLU A 105 4.57 -13.72 2.13
C GLU A 105 3.39 -14.17 3.01
N TYR A 106 2.89 -15.37 2.73
CA TYR A 106 1.85 -15.97 3.55
C TYR A 106 2.42 -16.36 4.91
N VAL A 107 1.74 -15.94 5.97
CA VAL A 107 2.09 -16.25 7.36
C VAL A 107 0.84 -16.69 8.11
N ASN A 108 0.99 -17.62 9.04
CA ASN A 108 -0.11 -18.02 9.92
C ASN A 108 -0.62 -16.80 10.71
N TYR A 109 -1.94 -16.69 10.85
CA TYR A 109 -2.58 -15.55 11.50
C TYR A 109 -2.07 -15.28 12.92
N LYS A 110 -1.83 -16.32 13.72
CA LYS A 110 -1.32 -16.16 15.09
C LYS A 110 0.06 -15.50 15.11
N ILE A 111 0.96 -15.93 14.22
CA ILE A 111 2.30 -15.36 14.06
C ILE A 111 2.21 -13.90 13.59
N LEU A 112 1.32 -13.61 12.62
CA LEU A 112 1.12 -12.24 12.14
C LEU A 112 0.64 -11.31 13.25
N GLN A 113 -0.29 -11.77 14.10
CA GLN A 113 -0.77 -10.98 15.24
C GLN A 113 0.35 -10.64 16.22
N GLU A 114 1.20 -11.62 16.56
CA GLU A 114 2.36 -11.42 17.43
C GLU A 114 3.35 -10.42 16.83
N GLN A 115 3.67 -10.55 15.54
CA GLN A 115 4.53 -9.59 14.83
C GLN A 115 3.95 -8.17 14.84
N ILE A 116 2.64 -8.00 14.64
CA ILE A 116 1.98 -6.69 14.70
C ILE A 116 2.06 -6.11 16.11
N LYS A 117 1.78 -6.91 17.15
CA LYS A 117 1.89 -6.48 18.55
C LYS A 117 3.33 -6.06 18.89
N GLY A 118 4.32 -6.85 18.50
CA GLY A 118 5.75 -6.55 18.68
C GLY A 118 6.16 -5.25 17.99
N LYS A 119 5.81 -5.08 16.71
CA LYS A 119 6.09 -3.85 15.94
C LYS A 119 5.42 -2.61 16.56
N GLN A 120 4.18 -2.73 17.03
CA GLN A 120 3.51 -1.63 17.71
C GLN A 120 4.18 -1.27 19.04
N ALA A 121 4.62 -2.26 19.82
CA ALA A 121 5.35 -2.00 21.06
C ALA A 121 6.70 -1.31 20.80
N ALA A 122 7.44 -1.76 19.78
CA ALA A 122 8.70 -1.13 19.36
C ALA A 122 8.48 0.32 18.89
N LYS A 123 7.48 0.56 18.02
CA LYS A 123 7.13 1.91 17.54
C LYS A 123 6.72 2.84 18.68
N LYS A 124 5.98 2.34 19.68
CA LYS A 124 5.65 3.13 20.88
C LYS A 124 6.92 3.54 21.64
N ARG A 125 7.88 2.64 21.82
CA ARG A 125 9.17 2.94 22.48
C ARG A 125 9.98 3.98 21.71
N GLU A 126 10.11 3.80 20.39
CA GLU A 126 10.78 4.75 19.49
C GLU A 126 10.15 6.14 19.57
N ASN A 127 8.81 6.23 19.41
CA ASN A 127 8.08 7.49 19.55
C ASN A 127 8.30 8.13 20.93
N MET A 128 8.37 7.35 22.02
CA MET A 128 8.66 7.90 23.35
C MET A 128 10.09 8.46 23.45
N MET A 129 11.06 7.88 22.73
CA MET A 129 12.45 8.34 22.72
C MET A 129 12.65 9.57 21.82
N GLU A 130 12.05 9.58 20.63
CA GLU A 130 12.11 10.71 19.69
C GLU A 130 11.42 11.96 20.25
N ASN A 131 10.25 11.79 20.89
CA ASN A 131 9.59 12.92 21.58
C ASN A 131 10.43 13.48 22.74
N LYS A 132 11.22 12.64 23.43
CA LYS A 132 12.13 13.10 24.50
C LYS A 132 13.30 13.89 23.93
N SER A 133 13.93 13.44 22.84
CA SER A 133 15.06 14.15 22.22
C SER A 133 14.64 15.45 21.52
N ASP A 134 13.48 15.49 20.86
CA ASP A 134 12.98 16.70 20.20
C ASP A 134 12.40 17.72 21.22
N SER A 135 11.91 17.26 22.37
CA SER A 135 11.44 18.15 23.43
C SER A 135 12.54 19.06 24.00
N LEU A 136 13.80 18.59 24.03
CA LEU A 136 14.94 19.39 24.51
C LEU A 136 15.33 20.49 23.50
N LYS A 137 15.22 20.23 22.20
CA LYS A 137 15.45 21.24 21.15
C LYS A 137 14.31 22.24 21.06
N ARG A 138 13.05 21.80 21.20
CA ARG A 138 11.89 22.71 21.24
C ARG A 138 11.86 23.58 22.49
N ARG A 139 12.39 23.13 23.63
CA ARG A 139 12.37 23.89 24.89
C ARG A 139 13.30 25.12 24.87
N LYS A 140 14.36 25.13 24.06
CA LYS A 140 15.23 26.31 23.89
C LYS A 140 14.61 27.44 23.04
N LYS A 141 13.56 27.16 22.24
CA LYS A 141 12.86 28.15 21.39
C LYS A 141 11.51 28.64 21.97
N ARG A 142 11.06 28.09 23.10
CA ARG A 142 9.77 28.44 23.75
C ARG A 142 9.93 29.37 24.96
N GLY A 143 10.94 30.24 24.93
CA GLY A 143 11.22 31.21 25.99
C GLY A 143 10.46 32.54 25.90
N HIS A 144 9.60 32.75 24.90
CA HIS A 144 8.86 34.01 24.73
C HIS A 144 7.47 33.81 24.10
N GLU A 145 6.71 32.84 24.58
CA GLU A 145 5.26 32.85 24.33
C GLU A 145 4.53 32.46 25.61
N GLU A 146 4.47 33.47 26.44
CA GLU A 146 3.81 33.50 27.72
C GLU A 146 2.34 33.03 27.60
N ARG A 147 2.03 31.95 28.33
CA ARG A 147 0.74 31.71 29.00
C ARG A 147 -0.52 32.10 28.21
N LYS A 148 -1.02 31.21 27.35
CA LYS A 148 -2.48 31.04 27.18
C LYS A 148 -2.83 29.56 27.25
N SER A 149 -3.03 29.09 28.48
CA SER A 149 -3.78 27.86 28.72
C SER A 149 -5.17 28.05 28.11
N LYS A 150 -5.43 27.39 26.98
CA LYS A 150 -6.78 27.24 26.44
C LYS A 150 -7.53 26.32 27.38
N LYS A 151 -7.97 26.89 28.51
CA LYS A 151 -9.04 26.37 29.33
C LYS A 151 -10.22 26.19 28.38
N THR A 152 -10.60 24.94 28.14
CA THR A 152 -11.85 24.58 27.46
C THR A 152 -13.01 24.95 28.39
N THR A 153 -13.16 26.25 28.66
CA THR A 153 -14.32 26.78 29.35
C THR A 153 -15.40 26.95 28.30
N LYS A 154 -16.51 26.25 28.53
CA LYS A 154 -17.79 26.45 27.87
C LYS A 154 -18.21 27.92 28.00
N GLN A 155 -17.75 28.78 27.11
CA GLN A 155 -18.20 30.15 27.02
C GLN A 155 -18.74 30.38 25.60
N ASN A 156 -20.00 30.01 25.40
CA ASN A 156 -20.82 30.55 24.31
C ASN A 156 -21.25 31.98 24.65
N ILE A 157 -20.29 32.84 24.98
CA ILE A 157 -20.53 34.26 25.19
C ILE A 157 -19.33 34.96 24.56
N LEU A 158 -19.45 35.21 23.25
CA LEU A 158 -18.62 36.18 22.57
C LEU A 158 -19.23 37.56 22.85
N PRO A 159 -18.46 38.60 23.19
CA PRO A 159 -18.99 39.93 23.56
C PRO A 159 -19.76 40.65 22.45
N THR A 160 -19.82 40.07 21.25
CA THR A 160 -20.40 40.66 20.04
C THR A 160 -21.91 40.41 19.87
N GLY A 161 -22.62 39.83 20.85
CA GLY A 161 -24.07 39.59 20.76
C GLY A 161 -24.50 38.64 19.63
N ARG A 162 -23.56 37.94 18.99
CA ARG A 162 -23.85 37.03 17.88
C ARG A 162 -24.44 35.72 18.41
N LEU A 163 -25.60 35.35 17.87
CA LEU A 163 -26.31 34.10 18.18
C LEU A 163 -25.73 32.96 17.31
N GLY A 164 -24.99 32.04 17.93
CA GLY A 164 -24.45 30.84 17.26
C GLY A 164 -23.15 31.04 16.48
N LYS A 165 -22.78 30.03 15.68
CA LYS A 165 -21.51 29.99 14.93
C LYS A 165 -21.79 29.97 13.43
N PHE A 166 -21.23 30.92 12.69
CA PHE A 166 -21.30 30.92 11.23
C PHE A 166 -20.18 30.04 10.65
N LYS A 167 -20.53 29.04 9.84
CA LYS A 167 -19.58 28.16 9.16
C LYS A 167 -20.12 27.80 7.78
N ASN A 168 -19.26 27.81 6.77
CA ASN A 168 -19.60 27.37 5.41
C ASN A 168 -20.88 28.04 4.87
N GLY A 169 -20.99 29.37 5.01
CA GLY A 169 -22.16 30.12 4.57
C GLY A 169 -23.44 29.92 5.40
N THR A 170 -23.41 29.08 6.45
CA THR A 170 -24.60 28.71 7.24
C THR A 170 -24.44 29.10 8.71
N LEU A 171 -25.50 29.66 9.31
CA LEU A 171 -25.56 29.95 10.75
C LEU A 171 -25.98 28.72 11.54
N ILE A 172 -25.10 28.24 12.42
CA ILE A 172 -25.34 27.07 13.27
C ILE A 172 -25.72 27.52 14.69
N LEU A 173 -26.98 27.31 15.08
CA LEU A 173 -27.51 27.61 16.41
C LEU A 173 -27.47 26.37 17.31
N GLN A 174 -27.05 26.53 18.57
CA GLN A 174 -27.12 25.48 19.57
C GLN A 174 -28.48 25.50 20.30
N ARG A 175 -28.87 24.38 20.93
CA ARG A 175 -30.12 24.30 21.73
C ARG A 175 -30.20 25.40 22.81
N CYS A 176 -29.07 25.80 23.39
CA CYS A 176 -29.04 26.91 24.35
C CYS A 176 -29.41 28.26 23.73
N ASP A 177 -28.99 28.51 22.49
CA ASP A 177 -29.26 29.77 21.79
C ASP A 177 -30.74 29.85 21.41
N ILE A 178 -31.30 28.73 20.92
CA ILE A 178 -32.72 28.60 20.59
C ILE A 178 -33.59 28.82 21.83
N ARG A 179 -33.21 28.24 22.99
CA ARG A 179 -33.92 28.45 24.26
C ARG A 179 -33.90 29.91 24.71
N LYS A 180 -32.76 30.62 24.56
CA LYS A 180 -32.66 32.07 24.86
C LYS A 180 -33.61 32.90 23.98
N ILE A 181 -33.69 32.56 22.68
CA ILE A 181 -34.59 33.23 21.73
C ILE A 181 -36.06 32.97 22.09
N LYS A 182 -36.40 31.74 22.50
CA LYS A 182 -37.78 31.40 22.89
C LYS A 182 -38.19 32.07 24.20
N ALA A 183 -37.31 32.07 25.20
CA ALA A 183 -37.57 32.68 26.51
C ALA A 183 -37.79 34.19 26.42
N SER A 184 -37.04 34.90 25.57
CA SER A 184 -37.22 36.34 25.34
C SER A 184 -38.48 36.67 24.51
N LYS A 185 -39.08 35.70 23.81
CA LYS A 185 -40.32 35.91 23.05
C LYS A 185 -41.59 35.69 23.88
N SER A 186 -41.53 34.89 24.94
CA SER A 186 -42.68 34.57 25.81
C SER A 186 -42.81 35.50 27.02
N SER A 187 -41.97 36.54 27.15
CA SER A 187 -42.01 37.52 28.25
C SER A 187 -42.71 38.83 27.85
N LYS A 188 -43.71 38.75 26.98
CA LYS A 188 -44.61 39.87 26.64
C LYS A 188 -46.00 39.57 27.15
#